data_AF-A0A964PNC0-F1
#
_entry.id   AF-A0A964PNC0-F1
#
_cell.length_a   1.000
_cell.length_b   1.000
_cell.length_c   1.000
_cell.angle_alpha   90.00
_cell.angle_beta   90.00
_cell.angle_gamma   90.00
#
_symmetry.space_group_name_H-M   'P 1'
#
loop_
_entity.id
_entity.type
_entity.pdbx_description
1 polymer ?
#
loop_
_entity_poly.entity_id
_entity_poly.type
_entity_poly.pdbx_seq_one_letter_code
_entity_poly.pdbx_strand_id
1 'polypeptide(L)'
;MTEDELLQRIAQTLKQEIGPAIDAEYPKTQAFMAGVVLQKLSRQLGVAARHQAAERADLDALLADLNHTARDLPLPAEMQTSLERLTRDRNKAAVCGLIEALYSSRNALGAEHFTVLLARVRQTLRANIDRQVEYAA
;
A
#
# COMPACT_ATOMS: atom_id res chain seq x y z
N MET A 1 -1.10 -16.82 -20.83
CA MET A 1 -1.46 -15.40 -20.90
C MET A 1 -2.09 -15.03 -19.57
N THR A 2 -1.38 -14.26 -18.77
CA THR A 2 -1.87 -13.73 -17.49
C THR A 2 -2.81 -12.55 -17.72
N GLU A 3 -3.50 -12.10 -16.67
CA GLU A 3 -4.45 -10.97 -16.77
C GLU A 3 -3.73 -9.67 -17.16
N ASP A 4 -2.54 -9.41 -16.62
CA ASP A 4 -1.71 -8.26 -16.96
C ASP A 4 -1.23 -8.31 -18.42
N GLU A 5 -0.81 -9.47 -18.93
CA GLU A 5 -0.43 -9.65 -20.34
C GLU A 5 -1.60 -9.41 -21.29
N LEU A 6 -2.80 -9.90 -20.93
CA LEU A 6 -4.02 -9.69 -21.71
C LEU A 6 -4.39 -8.20 -21.78
N LEU A 7 -4.43 -7.50 -20.63
CA LEU A 7 -4.74 -6.08 -20.59
C LEU A 7 -3.71 -5.24 -21.36
N GLN A 8 -2.42 -5.59 -21.27
CA GLN A 8 -1.36 -4.93 -22.04
C GLN A 8 -1.57 -5.09 -23.55
N ARG A 9 -1.94 -6.31 -23.99
CA ARG A 9 -2.21 -6.59 -25.39
C ARG A 9 -3.42 -5.81 -25.90
N ILE A 10 -4.54 -5.78 -25.15
CA ILE A 10 -5.73 -5.01 -25.53
C ILE A 10 -5.40 -3.51 -25.61
N ALA A 11 -4.66 -2.98 -24.64
CA ALA A 11 -4.21 -1.59 -24.65
C ALA A 11 -3.39 -1.26 -25.90
N GLN A 12 -2.51 -2.17 -26.32
CA GLN A 12 -1.70 -2.01 -27.51
C GLN A 12 -2.57 -2.01 -28.79
N THR A 13 -3.48 -2.95 -28.93
CA THR A 13 -4.43 -3.02 -30.07
C THR A 13 -5.28 -1.74 -30.16
N LEU A 14 -5.78 -1.22 -29.02
CA LEU A 14 -6.55 0.03 -29.01
C LEU A 14 -5.74 1.22 -29.54
N LYS A 15 -4.46 1.32 -29.18
CA LYS A 15 -3.60 2.46 -29.56
C LYS A 15 -3.01 2.34 -30.96
N GLN A 16 -2.71 1.12 -31.40
CA GLN A 16 -1.94 0.88 -32.64
C GLN A 16 -2.82 0.48 -33.82
N GLU A 17 -4.00 -0.11 -33.57
CA GLU A 17 -4.87 -0.62 -34.63
C GLU A 17 -6.21 0.11 -34.65
N ILE A 18 -6.93 0.12 -33.51
CA ILE A 18 -8.32 0.63 -33.46
C ILE A 18 -8.35 2.16 -33.52
N GLY A 19 -7.62 2.86 -32.64
CA GLY A 19 -7.58 4.32 -32.60
C GLY A 19 -7.21 4.96 -33.94
N PRO A 20 -6.15 4.48 -34.63
CA PRO A 20 -5.81 4.98 -35.97
C PRO A 20 -6.87 4.73 -37.05
N ALA A 21 -7.67 3.67 -36.94
CA ALA A 21 -8.72 3.31 -37.89
C ALA A 21 -10.04 4.08 -37.68
N ILE A 22 -10.15 4.93 -36.65
CA ILE A 22 -11.34 5.74 -36.37
C ILE A 22 -11.18 7.12 -37.02
N ASP A 23 -12.13 7.47 -37.89
CA ASP A 23 -12.16 8.77 -38.57
C ASP A 23 -12.62 9.91 -37.64
N ALA A 24 -13.58 9.64 -36.76
CA ALA A 24 -14.14 10.63 -35.86
C ALA A 24 -13.19 10.93 -34.67
N GLU A 25 -12.91 12.20 -34.43
CA GLU A 25 -11.92 12.64 -33.43
C GLU A 25 -12.28 12.25 -31.98
N TYR A 26 -13.55 12.38 -31.60
CA TYR A 26 -13.99 12.06 -30.25
C TYR A 26 -13.88 10.56 -29.93
N PRO A 27 -14.46 9.62 -30.72
CA PRO A 27 -14.29 8.19 -30.47
C PRO A 27 -12.84 7.72 -30.56
N LYS A 28 -12.02 8.34 -31.42
CA LYS A 28 -10.58 8.09 -31.49
C LYS A 28 -9.90 8.40 -30.16
N THR A 29 -10.17 9.58 -29.59
CA THR A 29 -9.67 9.97 -28.27
C THR A 29 -10.11 8.99 -27.18
N GLN A 30 -11.35 8.52 -27.21
CA GLN A 30 -11.85 7.51 -26.26
C GLN A 30 -11.08 6.18 -26.36
N ALA A 31 -10.76 5.72 -27.58
CA ALA A 31 -9.96 4.50 -27.77
C ALA A 31 -8.54 4.64 -27.18
N PHE A 32 -7.89 5.79 -27.38
CA PHE A 32 -6.59 6.06 -26.77
C PHE A 32 -6.66 6.14 -25.25
N MET A 33 -7.65 6.84 -24.69
CA MET A 33 -7.87 6.94 -23.23
C MET A 33 -8.12 5.58 -22.60
N ALA A 34 -8.99 4.76 -23.20
CA ALA A 34 -9.23 3.39 -22.76
C ALA A 34 -7.93 2.56 -22.77
N GLY A 35 -7.13 2.67 -23.84
CA GLY A 35 -5.83 2.02 -23.93
C GLY A 35 -4.85 2.47 -22.84
N VAL A 36 -4.84 3.75 -22.45
CA VAL A 36 -4.00 4.25 -21.33
C VAL A 36 -4.45 3.65 -20.00
N VAL A 37 -5.76 3.62 -19.74
CA VAL A 37 -6.32 3.03 -18.51
C VAL A 37 -5.98 1.54 -18.42
N LEU A 38 -6.18 0.77 -19.50
CA LEU A 38 -5.88 -0.66 -19.52
C LEU A 38 -4.39 -0.94 -19.35
N GLN A 39 -3.51 -0.12 -19.95
CA GLN A 39 -2.07 -0.23 -19.75
C GLN A 39 -1.67 0.01 -18.29
N LYS A 40 -2.29 0.99 -17.62
CA LYS A 40 -2.05 1.24 -16.19
C LYS A 40 -2.52 0.07 -15.33
N LEU A 41 -3.72 -0.47 -15.60
CA LEU A 41 -4.25 -1.63 -14.88
C LEU A 41 -3.39 -2.87 -15.08
N SER A 42 -2.86 -3.09 -16.29
CA SER A 42 -1.91 -4.17 -16.56
C SER A 42 -0.68 -4.07 -15.66
N ARG A 43 -0.03 -2.89 -15.59
CA ARG A 43 1.12 -2.67 -14.70
C ARG A 43 0.78 -2.94 -13.24
N GLN A 44 -0.40 -2.49 -12.78
CA GLN A 44 -0.86 -2.73 -11.41
C GLN A 44 -1.00 -4.23 -11.11
N LEU A 45 -1.61 -5.00 -12.01
CA LEU A 45 -1.75 -6.44 -11.85
C LEU A 45 -0.38 -7.16 -11.86
N GLY A 46 0.52 -6.77 -12.77
CA GLY A 46 1.85 -7.39 -12.89
C GLY A 46 2.73 -7.24 -11.65
N VAL A 47 2.51 -6.21 -10.83
CA VAL A 47 3.25 -6.00 -9.57
C VAL A 47 2.47 -6.35 -8.31
N ALA A 48 1.16 -6.61 -8.42
CA ALA A 48 0.25 -6.76 -7.27
C ALA A 48 0.72 -7.83 -6.27
N ALA A 49 1.08 -9.03 -6.77
CA ALA A 49 1.51 -10.12 -5.90
C ALA A 49 2.80 -9.78 -5.14
N ARG A 50 3.78 -9.17 -5.81
CA ARG A 50 5.04 -8.72 -5.19
C ARG A 50 4.79 -7.63 -4.16
N HIS A 51 3.95 -6.65 -4.48
CA HIS A 51 3.60 -5.57 -3.56
C HIS A 51 2.85 -6.10 -2.33
N GLN A 52 1.91 -7.03 -2.51
CA GLN A 52 1.19 -7.66 -1.39
C GLN A 52 2.14 -8.48 -0.49
N ALA A 53 3.08 -9.22 -1.08
CA ALA A 53 4.09 -9.94 -0.32
C ALA A 53 4.99 -8.99 0.49
N ALA A 54 5.44 -7.90 -0.13
CA ALA A 54 6.25 -6.87 0.55
C ALA A 54 5.47 -6.15 1.65
N GLU A 55 4.19 -5.83 1.44
CA GLU A 55 3.33 -5.22 2.46
C GLU A 55 3.15 -6.14 3.68
N ARG A 56 2.96 -7.45 3.45
CA ARG A 56 2.90 -8.42 4.54
C ARG A 56 4.22 -8.51 5.31
N ALA A 57 5.35 -8.59 4.60
CA ALA A 57 6.68 -8.66 5.22
C ALA A 57 6.99 -7.40 6.06
N ASP A 58 6.64 -6.22 5.55
CA ASP A 58 6.84 -4.96 6.27
C ASP A 58 5.95 -4.86 7.51
N LEU A 59 4.71 -5.37 7.45
CA LEU A 59 3.82 -5.43 8.60
C LEU A 59 4.30 -6.44 9.65
N ASP A 60 4.78 -7.62 9.22
CA ASP A 60 5.36 -8.61 10.11
C ASP A 60 6.60 -8.05 10.83
N ALA A 61 7.46 -7.32 10.12
CA ALA A 61 8.62 -6.65 10.70
C ALA A 61 8.20 -5.56 11.71
N LEU A 62 7.21 -4.74 11.37
CA LEU A 62 6.65 -3.75 12.31
C LEU A 62 6.11 -4.42 13.57
N LEU A 63 5.31 -5.48 13.44
CA LEU A 63 4.76 -6.22 14.58
C LEU A 63 5.86 -6.84 15.44
N ALA A 64 6.91 -7.38 14.84
CA ALA A 64 8.05 -7.92 15.59
C ALA A 64 8.73 -6.84 16.44
N ASP A 65 8.99 -5.65 15.87
CA ASP A 65 9.63 -4.55 16.58
C ASP A 65 8.76 -3.97 17.69
N LEU A 66 7.44 -3.84 17.44
CA LEU A 66 6.49 -3.38 18.45
C LEU A 66 6.40 -4.38 19.62
N ASN A 67 6.34 -5.68 19.33
CA ASN A 67 6.32 -6.72 20.35
C ASN A 67 7.64 -6.82 21.12
N HIS A 68 8.77 -6.58 20.47
CA HIS A 68 10.07 -6.50 21.14
C HIS A 68 10.09 -5.33 22.12
N THR A 69 9.68 -4.13 21.66
CA THR A 69 9.59 -2.93 22.52
C THR A 69 8.65 -3.15 23.71
N ALA A 70 7.54 -3.85 23.51
CA ALA A 70 6.57 -4.14 24.55
C ALA A 70 7.10 -5.04 25.68
N ARG A 71 8.17 -5.80 25.43
CA ARG A 71 8.83 -6.63 26.45
C ARG A 71 9.73 -5.81 27.36
N ASP A 72 10.38 -4.79 26.80
CA ASP A 72 11.33 -3.95 27.52
C ASP A 72 10.61 -2.84 28.30
N LEU A 73 9.48 -2.34 27.76
CA LEU A 73 8.64 -1.34 28.41
C LEU A 73 7.15 -1.76 28.33
N PRO A 74 6.43 -1.82 29.46
CA PRO A 74 5.00 -2.08 29.45
C PRO A 74 4.26 -1.01 28.65
N LEU A 75 3.63 -1.43 27.56
CA LEU A 75 2.84 -0.52 26.73
C LEU A 75 1.54 -0.11 27.46
N PRO A 76 1.04 1.12 27.28
CA PRO A 76 -0.27 1.51 27.77
C PRO A 76 -1.39 0.62 27.20
N ALA A 77 -2.47 0.42 27.98
CA ALA A 77 -3.53 -0.54 27.66
C ALA A 77 -4.20 -0.30 26.29
N GLU A 78 -4.42 0.97 25.92
CA GLU A 78 -4.98 1.33 24.60
C GLU A 78 -4.05 0.91 23.46
N MET A 79 -2.74 1.05 23.66
CA MET A 79 -1.74 0.66 22.67
C MET A 79 -1.59 -0.86 22.59
N GLN A 80 -1.68 -1.59 23.72
CA GLN A 80 -1.74 -3.05 23.72
C GLN A 80 -2.96 -3.56 22.96
N THR A 81 -4.15 -3.03 23.27
CA THR A 81 -5.41 -3.39 22.59
C THR A 81 -5.31 -3.16 21.07
N SER A 82 -4.70 -2.05 20.67
CA SER A 82 -4.54 -1.71 19.25
C SER A 82 -3.49 -2.59 18.56
N LEU A 83 -2.42 -2.97 19.26
CA LEU A 83 -1.41 -3.91 18.78
C LEU A 83 -1.98 -5.32 18.59
N GLU A 84 -2.80 -5.79 19.53
CA GLU A 84 -3.53 -7.05 19.42
C GLU A 84 -4.50 -7.05 18.23
N ARG A 85 -5.24 -5.95 18.05
CA ARG A 85 -6.12 -5.76 16.88
C ARG A 85 -5.33 -5.78 15.58
N LEU A 86 -4.19 -5.09 15.51
CA LEU A 86 -3.35 -5.10 14.31
C LEU A 86 -2.80 -6.49 14.01
N THR A 87 -2.38 -7.22 15.03
CA THR A 87 -1.86 -8.60 14.90
C THR A 87 -2.91 -9.53 14.30
N ARG A 88 -4.17 -9.37 14.70
CA ARG A 88 -5.31 -10.19 14.27
C ARG A 88 -5.83 -9.80 12.89
N ASP A 89 -6.14 -8.52 12.70
CA ASP A 89 -6.92 -8.05 11.57
C ASP A 89 -6.05 -7.67 10.37
N ARG A 90 -4.80 -7.27 10.62
CA ARG A 90 -3.76 -6.97 9.60
C ARG A 90 -4.24 -6.10 8.43
N ASN A 91 -5.06 -5.10 8.72
CA ASN A 91 -5.67 -4.23 7.72
C ASN A 91 -5.42 -2.74 8.01
N LYS A 92 -5.76 -1.88 7.03
CA LYS A 92 -5.53 -0.43 7.13
C LYS A 92 -6.24 0.21 8.32
N ALA A 93 -7.46 -0.23 8.65
CA ALA A 93 -8.19 0.30 9.80
C ALA A 93 -7.48 0.00 11.12
N ALA A 94 -6.91 -1.20 11.27
CA ALA A 94 -6.13 -1.57 12.44
C ALA A 94 -4.81 -0.79 12.52
N VAL A 95 -4.15 -0.50 11.39
CA VAL A 95 -2.97 0.38 11.34
C VAL A 95 -3.32 1.79 11.80
N CYS A 96 -4.43 2.37 11.31
CA CYS A 96 -4.90 3.67 11.76
C CYS A 96 -5.20 3.69 13.27
N GLY A 97 -5.89 2.67 13.78
CA GLY A 97 -6.17 2.54 15.21
C GLY A 97 -4.90 2.45 16.06
N LEU A 98 -3.87 1.74 15.60
CA LEU A 98 -2.56 1.72 16.28
C LEU A 98 -1.91 3.11 16.32
N ILE A 99 -1.96 3.86 15.21
CA ILE A 99 -1.39 5.21 15.16
C ILE A 99 -2.12 6.15 16.12
N GLU A 100 -3.45 6.10 16.13
CA GLU A 100 -4.27 6.88 17.07
C GLU A 100 -3.91 6.56 18.53
N ALA A 101 -3.83 5.27 18.87
CA ALA A 101 -3.44 4.84 20.22
C ALA A 101 -2.02 5.28 20.59
N LEU A 102 -1.07 5.26 19.64
CA LEU A 102 0.30 5.74 19.84
C LEU A 102 0.31 7.24 20.19
N TYR A 103 -0.47 8.06 19.48
CA TYR A 103 -0.57 9.51 19.77
C TYR A 103 -1.28 9.79 21.10
N SER A 104 -2.37 9.08 21.41
CA SER A 104 -3.06 9.19 22.71
C SER A 104 -2.16 8.78 23.88
N SER A 105 -1.28 7.80 23.66
CA SER A 105 -0.36 7.27 24.67
C SER A 105 0.96 8.05 24.80
N ARG A 106 1.14 9.15 24.06
CA ARG A 106 2.42 9.88 23.99
C ARG A 106 3.01 10.25 25.35
N ASN A 107 2.19 10.76 26.27
CA ASN A 107 2.65 11.17 27.59
C ASN A 107 3.08 9.98 28.45
N ALA A 108 2.35 8.86 28.35
CA ALA A 108 2.63 7.64 29.12
C ALA A 108 3.88 6.90 28.61
N LEU A 109 4.16 6.96 27.31
CA LEU A 109 5.36 6.36 26.70
C LEU A 109 6.64 7.18 26.97
N GLY A 110 6.49 8.48 27.20
CA GLY A 110 7.60 9.42 27.20
C GLY A 110 8.11 9.73 25.79
N ALA A 111 8.82 10.86 25.66
CA ALA A 111 9.18 11.43 24.36
C ALA A 111 10.11 10.52 23.53
N GLU A 112 11.05 9.84 24.18
CA GLU A 112 12.03 8.97 23.52
C GLU A 112 11.38 7.75 22.88
N HIS A 113 10.67 6.93 23.68
CA HIS A 113 9.97 5.74 23.17
C HIS A 113 8.92 6.10 22.13
N PHE A 114 8.15 7.16 22.37
CA PHE A 114 7.18 7.64 21.39
C PHE A 114 7.85 7.97 20.04
N THR A 115 9.00 8.64 20.06
CA THR A 115 9.72 9.01 18.84
C THR A 115 10.25 7.79 18.09
N VAL A 116 10.81 6.81 18.81
CA VAL A 116 11.31 5.56 18.23
C VAL A 116 10.18 4.77 17.57
N LEU A 117 9.07 4.55 18.30
CA LEU A 117 7.90 3.82 17.79
C LEU A 117 7.28 4.53 16.59
N LEU A 118 7.12 5.85 16.66
CA LEU A 118 6.57 6.64 15.56
C LEU A 118 7.47 6.62 14.33
N ALA A 119 8.80 6.70 14.50
CA ALA A 119 9.75 6.59 13.40
C ALA A 119 9.61 5.24 12.69
N ARG A 120 9.45 4.15 13.46
CA ARG A 120 9.28 2.81 12.90
C ARG A 120 7.98 2.68 12.11
N VAL A 121 6.85 3.12 12.67
CA VAL A 121 5.55 3.11 11.97
C VAL A 121 5.63 3.94 10.68
N ARG A 122 6.23 5.13 10.73
CA ARG A 122 6.40 5.99 9.54
C ARG A 122 7.25 5.34 8.45
N GLN A 123 8.33 4.64 8.82
CA GLN A 123 9.16 3.92 7.87
C GLN A 123 8.37 2.85 7.12
N THR A 124 7.56 2.05 7.84
CA THR A 124 6.67 1.05 7.25
C THR A 124 5.65 1.67 6.29
N LEU A 125 5.00 2.77 6.69
CA LEU A 125 4.05 3.48 5.83
C LEU A 125 4.73 4.06 4.58
N ARG A 126 5.93 4.61 4.73
CA ARG A 126 6.67 5.19 3.62
C ARG A 126 7.06 4.14 2.58
N ALA A 127 7.55 2.98 3.02
CA ALA A 127 7.86 1.86 2.13
C ALA A 127 6.65 1.39 1.32
N ASN A 128 5.45 1.40 1.94
CA ASN A 128 4.20 1.10 1.23
C ASN A 128 3.89 2.15 0.15
N ILE A 129 3.96 3.44 0.50
CA ILE A 129 3.73 4.55 -0.44
C ILE A 129 4.70 4.49 -1.62
N ASP A 130 5.99 4.29 -1.37
CA ASP A 130 7.01 4.26 -2.42
C ASP A 130 6.74 3.13 -3.44
N ARG A 131 6.24 1.97 -2.99
CA ARG A 131 5.81 0.89 -3.89
C ARG A 131 4.57 1.27 -4.70
N GLN A 132 3.60 1.95 -4.12
CA GLN A 132 2.40 2.38 -4.85
C GLN A 132 2.71 3.39 -5.97
N VAL A 133 3.78 4.16 -5.84
CA VAL A 133 4.24 5.09 -6.89
C VAL A 133 4.84 4.36 -8.09
N GLU A 134 5.32 3.12 -7.92
CA GLU A 134 6.01 2.34 -8.97
C GLU A 134 5.16 2.11 -10.25
N TYR A 135 3.84 2.03 -10.13
CA TYR A 135 2.92 1.91 -11.28
C TYR A 135 2.16 3.20 -11.61
N ALA A 136 2.45 4.30 -10.89
CA ALA A 136 1.92 5.62 -11.19
C ALA A 136 2.77 6.38 -12.24
N ALA A 137 4.03 5.97 -12.43
CA ALA A 137 4.93 6.39 -13.51
C ALA A 137 4.76 5.51 -14.77
#